data_AF-A0A537MXZ1-F1
#
_entry.id   AF-A0A537MXZ1-F1
#
_cell.length_a   1.000
_cell.length_b   1.000
_cell.length_c   1.000
_cell.angle_alpha   90.00
_cell.angle_beta   90.00
_cell.angle_gamma   90.00
#
_symmetry.space_group_name_H-M   'P 1'
#
loop_
_entity.id
_entity.type
_entity.pdbx_description
1 polymer ?
#
loop_
_entity_poly.entity_id
_entity_poly.type
_entity_poly.pdbx_seq_one_letter_code
_entity_poly.pdbx_strand_id
1 'polypeptide(L)' 'MEAAFFVGEETLRKVRPTMSTGEAGMLEAFDAHRDLIHAAAARLYGRGRKGAYDLQPSDI' A
#
# COMPACT_ATOMS: atom_id res chain seq x y z
N MET A 1 -15.59 11.65 -2.56
CA MET A 1 -15.82 10.51 -1.65
C MET A 1 -14.46 10.12 -1.13
N GLU A 2 -14.26 10.19 0.18
CA GLU A 2 -13.03 9.76 0.83
C GLU A 2 -13.15 8.30 1.22
N ALA A 3 -12.08 7.53 1.06
CA ALA A 3 -12.02 6.12 1.41
C ALA A 3 -10.68 5.84 2.08
N ALA A 4 -10.72 5.13 3.21
CA ALA A 4 -9.50 4.70 3.89
C ALA A 4 -8.78 3.64 3.06
N PHE A 5 -7.47 3.76 2.91
CA PHE A 5 -6.64 2.79 2.19
C PHE A 5 -5.47 2.40 3.09
N PHE A 6 -5.50 1.17 3.56
CA PHE A 6 -4.54 0.60 4.49
C PHE A 6 -3.46 -0.16 3.72
N VAL A 7 -2.22 -0.04 4.17
CA VAL A 7 -1.08 -0.79 3.62
C VAL A 7 -0.39 -1.49 4.78
N GLY A 8 -0.48 -2.82 4.79
CA GLY A 8 0.12 -3.64 5.83
C GLY A 8 1.61 -3.88 5.65
N GLU A 9 2.25 -4.33 6.72
CA GLU A 9 3.67 -4.69 6.76
C GLU A 9 4.03 -5.76 5.72
N GLU A 10 3.22 -6.80 5.55
CA GLU A 10 3.48 -7.87 4.58
C GLU A 10 3.54 -7.34 3.15
N THR A 11 2.66 -6.40 2.81
CA THR A 11 2.63 -5.74 1.51
C THR A 11 3.86 -4.86 1.32
N LEU A 12 4.22 -4.05 2.32
CA LEU A 12 5.44 -3.23 2.27
C LEU A 12 6.71 -4.10 2.14
N ARG A 13 6.74 -5.25 2.82
CA ARG A 13 7.83 -6.21 2.77
C ARG A 13 7.95 -6.89 1.40
N LYS A 14 6.84 -7.12 0.69
CA LYS A 14 6.88 -7.59 -0.70
C LYS A 14 7.48 -6.53 -1.63
N VAL A 15 7.11 -5.26 -1.44
CA VAL A 15 7.58 -4.14 -2.27
C VAL A 15 9.06 -3.83 -2.00
N ARG A 16 9.46 -3.80 -0.73
CA ARG A 16 10.83 -3.56 -0.29
C ARG A 16 11.27 -4.67 0.68
N PRO A 17 11.82 -5.78 0.16
CA PRO A 17 12.29 -6.89 0.99
C PRO A 17 13.41 -6.49 1.97
N THR A 18 14.16 -5.43 1.65
CA THR A 18 15.24 -4.87 2.47
C THR A 18 14.76 -3.85 3.51
N MET A 19 13.45 -3.74 3.71
CA MET A 19 12.87 -2.85 4.71
C MET A 19 13.32 -3.22 6.12
N SER A 20 13.74 -2.22 6.90
CA SER A 20 14.02 -2.39 8.32
C SER A 20 12.76 -2.81 9.09
N THR A 21 12.92 -3.57 10.17
CA THR A 21 11.81 -3.92 11.06
C THR A 21 11.33 -2.71 11.85
N GLY A 22 10.02 -2.59 12.05
CA GLY A 22 9.41 -1.53 12.85
C GLY A 22 8.87 -0.36 12.03
N GLU A 23 8.24 0.58 12.73
CA GLU A 23 7.46 1.67 12.14
C GLU A 23 8.27 2.57 11.20
N ALA A 24 9.50 2.94 11.60
CA ALA A 24 10.36 3.78 10.76
C ALA A 24 10.70 3.11 9.42
N GLY A 25 10.94 1.80 9.42
CA GLY A 25 11.18 1.04 8.20
C GLY A 25 9.92 0.95 7.32
N MET A 26 8.75 0.76 7.93
CA MET A 26 7.46 0.77 7.22
C MET A 26 7.20 2.12 6.56
N LEU A 27 7.41 3.23 7.28
CA LEU A 27 7.21 4.57 6.75
C LEU A 27 8.17 4.86 5.59
N GLU A 28 9.45 4.51 5.74
CA GLU A 28 10.45 4.68 4.69
C GLU A 28 10.13 3.83 3.45
N ALA A 29 9.66 2.59 3.62
CA ALA A 29 9.24 1.73 2.51
C ALA A 29 8.01 2.27 1.80
N PHE A 30 7.03 2.77 2.55
CA PHE A 30 5.83 3.40 2.03
C PHE A 30 6.17 4.64 1.21
N ASP A 31 6.97 5.56 1.77
CA ASP A 31 7.37 6.80 1.11
C ASP A 31 8.17 6.53 -0.16
N ALA A 32 9.11 5.59 -0.12
CA ALA A 32 9.94 5.21 -1.27
C ALA A 32 9.14 4.58 -2.43
N HIS A 33 7.95 4.00 -2.16
CA HIS A 33 7.12 3.32 -3.16
C HIS A 33 5.71 3.90 -3.26
N ARG A 34 5.55 5.17 -2.86
CA ARG A 34 4.25 5.84 -2.83
C ARG A 34 3.56 5.83 -4.19
N ASP A 35 4.30 6.01 -5.28
CA ASP A 35 3.74 6.03 -6.64
C ASP A 35 3.13 4.68 -7.03
N LEU A 36 3.80 3.57 -6.68
CA LEU A 36 3.31 2.21 -6.89
C LEU A 36 2.01 1.96 -6.11
N ILE A 37 2.00 2.36 -4.84
CA ILE A 37 0.85 2.23 -3.95
C ILE A 37 -0.33 3.08 -4.45
N HIS A 38 -0.07 4.30 -4.90
CA HIS A 38 -1.08 5.18 -5.51
C HIS A 38 -1.64 4.60 -6.81
N ALA A 39 -0.80 4.01 -7.66
CA ALA A 39 -1.25 3.36 -8.89
C ALA A 39 -2.15 2.15 -8.60
N ALA A 40 -1.81 1.34 -7.60
CA ALA A 40 -2.66 0.25 -7.13
C ALA A 40 -4.01 0.77 -6.61
N ALA A 41 -3.99 1.81 -5.77
CA ALA A 41 -5.21 2.44 -5.26
C ALA A 41 -6.10 2.97 -6.40
N ALA A 42 -5.53 3.70 -7.36
CA ALA A 42 -6.25 4.22 -8.53
C ALA A 42 -6.89 3.09 -9.35
N ARG A 43 -6.17 1.98 -9.57
CA ARG A 43 -6.69 0.80 -10.28
C ARG A 43 -7.86 0.15 -9.53
N LEU A 44 -7.75 0.03 -8.21
CA LEU A 44 -8.74 -0.65 -7.39
C LEU A 44 -10.01 0.20 -7.22
N TYR A 45 -9.88 1.49 -6.91
CA TYR A 45 -11.02 2.40 -6.78
C TYR A 45 -11.65 2.75 -8.13
N GLY A 46 -10.86 2.81 -9.21
CA GLY A 46 -11.36 3.02 -10.57
C GLY A 46 -12.31 1.92 -11.05
N ARG A 47 -12.26 0.72 -10.44
CA ARG A 47 -13.19 -0.39 -10.72
C ARG A 47 -14.54 -0.27 -9.98
N GLY A 48 -14.83 0.89 -9.40
CA GLY A 48 -16.08 1.13 -8.68
C GLY A 48 -16.09 0.58 -7.25
N ARG A 49 -14.91 0.23 -6.71
CA ARG A 49 -14.79 -0.20 -5.32
C ARG A 49 -15.11 0.98 -4.40
N LYS A 50 -15.91 0.74 -3.37
CA LYS A 50 -16.33 1.77 -2.41
C LYS A 50 -15.95 1.33 -1.00
N GLY A 51 -15.56 2.30 -0.17
CA GLY A 51 -15.23 2.07 1.24
C GLY A 51 -13.75 1.80 1.49
N ALA A 52 -13.47 1.44 2.75
CA ALA A 52 -12.12 1.14 3.19
C ALA A 52 -11.52 -0.06 2.44
N TYR A 53 -10.23 -0.03 2.17
CA TYR A 53 -9.52 -1.14 1.52
C TYR A 53 -8.21 -1.43 2.23
N ASP A 54 -7.88 -2.71 2.37
CA ASP A 54 -6.59 -3.18 2.85
C ASP A 54 -5.80 -3.75 1.68
N LEU A 55 -4.67 -3.12 1.36
CA LEU A 55 -3.84 -3.46 0.22
C LEU A 55 -3.11 -4.77 0.46
N GLN A 56 -3.45 -5.78 -0.33
CA GLN A 56 -2.87 -7.10 -0.20
C GLN A 56 -1.58 -7.22 -1.03
N PRO A 57 -0.65 -8.12 -0.63
CA PRO A 57 0.54 -8.36 -1.44
C PRO A 57 0.22 -8.79 -2.86
N SER A 58 -0.94 -9.38 -3.13
CA SER A 58 -1.38 -9.78 -4.48
C SER A 58 -1.87 -8.63 -5.37
N ASP A 59 -2.12 -7.45 -4.81
CA ASP A 59 -2.60 -6.29 -5.56
C ASP A 59 -1.48 -5.46 -6.20
N ILE A 60 -0.24 -5.69 -5.75
CA ILE A 60 1.01 -5.07 -6.22
C ILE A 60 1.88 -6.06 -7.00
#